data_AF-A0A1J3GCE0-F1
#
_entry.id   AF-A0A1J3GCE0-F1
#
_cell.length_a   1.000
_cell.length_b   1.000
_cell.length_c   1.000
_cell.angle_alpha   90.00
_cell.angle_beta   90.00
_cell.angle_gamma   90.00
#
_symmetry.space_group_name_H-M   'P 1'
#
loop_
_entity.id
_entity.type
_entity.pdbx_description
1 polymer ?
#
loop_
_entity_poly.entity_id
_entity_poly.type
_entity_poly.pdbx_seq_one_letter_code
_entity_poly.pdbx_strand_id
1 'polypeptide(L)'
;MIGSFLTRGLLMVFGYAYPAYECFKTVEQNKPEIQQLQFWCQYWILVAALTIFERVGDTLVSWLPMYSEAKLAFFIYLWLPNTKGTTYVYDSFFKPYVSKHENEIDRNLVELKTRAGDMAMIYLQKAIN
;
A
#
# COMPACT_ATOMS: atom_id res chain seq x y z
N MET A 1 -17.26 21.45 -1.24
CA MET A 1 -17.19 20.69 -2.52
C MET A 1 -15.88 20.94 -3.28
N ILE A 2 -15.44 22.18 -3.50
CA ILE A 2 -14.15 22.45 -4.20
C ILE A 2 -12.93 21.90 -3.42
N GLY A 3 -12.90 22.08 -2.09
CA GLY A 3 -11.80 21.58 -1.25
C GLY A 3 -11.59 20.06 -1.27
N SER A 4 -12.67 19.28 -1.40
CA SER A 4 -12.58 17.81 -1.50
C SER A 4 -12.06 17.32 -2.85
N PHE A 5 -12.29 18.07 -3.94
CA PHE A 5 -11.72 17.74 -5.25
C PHE A 5 -10.24 18.13 -5.31
N LEU A 6 -9.87 19.29 -4.76
CA LEU A 6 -8.48 19.74 -4.66
C LEU A 6 -7.63 18.78 -3.83
N THR A 7 -8.08 18.43 -2.61
CA THR A 7 -7.36 17.48 -1.75
C THR A 7 -7.20 16.11 -2.39
N ARG A 8 -8.20 15.60 -3.12
CA ARG A 8 -8.09 14.36 -3.89
C ARG A 8 -7.08 14.46 -5.03
N GLY A 9 -7.09 15.56 -5.78
CA GLY A 9 -6.10 15.82 -6.82
C GLY A 9 -4.67 15.86 -6.28
N LEU A 10 -4.48 16.60 -5.18
CA LEU A 10 -3.20 16.68 -4.48
C LEU A 10 -2.77 15.32 -3.93
N LEU A 11 -3.67 14.52 -3.37
CA LEU A 11 -3.36 13.18 -2.87
C LEU A 11 -2.95 12.23 -4.01
N MET A 12 -3.60 12.29 -5.17
CA MET A 12 -3.19 11.51 -6.34
C MET A 12 -1.80 11.91 -6.83
N VAL A 13 -1.50 13.22 -6.87
CA VAL A 13 -0.20 13.71 -7.36
C VAL A 13 0.90 13.46 -6.34
N PHE A 14 0.74 13.92 -5.09
CA PHE A 14 1.77 13.86 -4.07
C PHE A 14 1.84 12.53 -3.32
N GLY A 15 0.72 11.81 -3.19
CA GLY A 15 0.67 10.51 -2.52
C GLY A 15 1.00 9.34 -3.43
N TYR A 16 0.74 9.45 -4.75
CA TYR A 16 0.93 8.35 -5.69
C TYR A 16 1.88 8.69 -6.84
N ALA A 17 1.61 9.75 -7.61
CA ALA A 17 2.36 10.01 -8.84
C ALA A 17 3.83 10.41 -8.58
N TYR A 18 4.07 11.35 -7.66
CA TYR A 18 5.40 11.81 -7.29
C TYR A 18 6.28 10.68 -6.70
N PRO A 19 5.84 9.96 -5.64
CA PRO A 19 6.64 8.86 -5.10
C PRO A 19 6.78 7.69 -6.09
N ALA A 20 5.84 7.48 -7.00
CA ALA A 20 5.99 6.48 -8.08
C ALA A 20 7.09 6.87 -9.06
N TYR A 21 7.18 8.15 -9.44
CA TYR A 21 8.23 8.65 -10.31
C TYR A 21 9.62 8.54 -9.65
N GLU A 22 9.73 8.95 -8.39
CA GLU A 22 10.99 8.82 -7.65
C GLU A 22 11.38 7.35 -7.43
N CYS A 23 10.42 6.47 -7.12
CA CYS A 23 10.66 5.03 -7.04
C CYS A 23 11.16 4.45 -8.37
N PHE A 24 10.55 4.82 -9.50
CA PHE A 24 11.01 4.42 -10.83
C PHE A 24 12.44 4.88 -11.09
N LYS A 25 12.75 6.14 -10.77
CA LYS A 25 14.09 6.71 -10.92
C LYS A 25 15.11 6.00 -10.03
N THR A 26 14.76 5.60 -8.80
CA THR A 26 15.64 4.81 -7.92
C THR A 26 15.87 3.40 -8.47
N VAL A 27 14.87 2.77 -9.06
CA VAL A 27 14.98 1.42 -9.67
C VAL A 27 15.85 1.44 -10.93
N GLU A 28 15.73 2.47 -11.76
CA GLU A 28 16.45 2.61 -13.03
C GLU A 28 17.93 3.04 -12.85
N GLN A 29 18.35 3.38 -11.62
CA GLN A 29 19.75 3.75 -11.37
C GLN A 29 20.67 2.54 -11.51
N ASN A 30 21.80 2.72 -12.21
CA ASN A 30 22.82 1.67 -12.44
C ASN A 30 23.38 1.03 -11.14
N LYS A 31 23.36 1.76 -10.03
CA LYS A 31 23.72 1.27 -8.69
C LYS A 31 22.66 1.74 -7.70
N PRO A 32 21.54 1.02 -7.57
CA PRO A 32 20.49 1.41 -6.65
C PRO A 32 21.01 1.26 -5.22
N GLU A 33 20.89 2.32 -4.41
CA GLU A 33 21.12 2.22 -2.98
C GLU A 33 20.04 1.32 -2.35
N ILE A 34 20.46 0.18 -1.80
CA ILE A 34 19.54 -0.82 -1.21
C ILE A 34 18.65 -0.17 -0.14
N GLN A 35 19.17 0.80 0.61
CA GLN A 35 18.42 1.55 1.63
C GLN A 35 17.28 2.39 1.02
N GLN A 36 17.51 3.04 -0.12
CA GLN A 36 16.47 3.82 -0.81
C GLN A 36 15.41 2.89 -1.43
N LEU A 37 15.83 1.75 -1.99
CA LEU A 37 14.90 0.76 -2.52
C LEU A 37 13.99 0.21 -1.40
N GLN A 38 14.58 -0.16 -0.26
CA GLN A 38 13.83 -0.62 0.90
C GLN A 38 12.86 0.45 1.42
N PHE A 39 13.28 1.71 1.45
CA PHE A 39 12.41 2.83 1.85
C PHE A 39 11.16 2.92 0.95
N TRP A 40 11.34 2.90 -0.38
CA TRP A 40 10.21 2.95 -1.30
C TRP A 40 9.31 1.73 -1.19
N CYS A 41 9.86 0.52 -1.02
CA CYS A 41 9.06 -0.67 -0.78
C CYS A 41 8.24 -0.57 0.51
N GLN A 42 8.85 -0.12 1.61
CA GLN A 42 8.15 0.09 2.88
C GLN A 42 7.05 1.14 2.73
N TYR A 43 7.32 2.23 2.02
CA TYR A 43 6.34 3.27 1.73
C TYR A 43 5.11 2.69 1.00
N TRP A 44 5.33 1.95 -0.09
CA TRP A 44 4.23 1.35 -0.85
C TRP A 44 3.42 0.33 -0.07
N ILE A 45 4.05 -0.45 0.81
CA ILE A 45 3.35 -1.37 1.73
C ILE A 45 2.44 -0.58 2.67
N LEU A 46 2.95 0.50 3.28
CA LEU A 46 2.15 1.36 4.16
C LEU A 46 1.00 2.03 3.41
N VAL A 47 1.24 2.56 2.21
CA VAL A 47 0.21 3.15 1.34
C VAL A 47 -0.89 2.15 1.04
N ALA A 48 -0.54 0.92 0.66
CA ALA A 48 -1.51 -0.13 0.38
C ALA A 48 -2.36 -0.47 1.62
N ALA A 49 -1.71 -0.61 2.78
CA ALA A 49 -2.41 -0.88 4.03
C ALA A 49 -3.36 0.27 4.42
N LEU A 50 -2.88 1.51 4.34
CA LEU A 50 -3.69 2.69 4.59
C LEU A 50 -4.87 2.77 3.65
N THR A 51 -4.69 2.44 2.37
CA THR A 51 -5.79 2.42 1.39
C THR A 51 -6.88 1.42 1.79
N ILE A 52 -6.51 0.27 2.35
CA ILE A 52 -7.48 -0.71 2.87
C ILE A 52 -8.19 -0.15 4.10
N PHE A 53 -7.44 0.41 5.06
CA PHE A 53 -8.02 1.05 6.25
C PHE A 53 -8.89 2.24 5.88
N GLU A 54 -8.58 2.98 4.83
CA GLU A 54 -9.37 4.11 4.35
C GLU A 54 -10.74 3.68 3.87
N ARG A 55 -10.89 2.53 3.22
CA ARG A 55 -12.22 2.03 2.82
C ARG A 55 -13.12 1.82 4.04
N VAL A 56 -12.53 1.40 5.15
CA VAL A 56 -13.23 1.21 6.43
C VAL A 56 -13.42 2.54 7.15
N GLY A 57 -12.38 3.38 7.19
CA GLY A 57 -12.32 4.66 7.87
C GLY A 57 -13.21 5.72 7.23
N ASP A 58 -13.31 5.75 5.90
CA ASP A 58 -14.24 6.64 5.19
C ASP A 58 -15.70 6.27 5.53
N THR A 59 -16.00 5.01 5.82
CA THR A 59 -17.34 4.60 6.28
C THR A 59 -17.63 5.07 7.72
N LEU A 60 -16.61 5.11 8.59
CA LEU A 60 -16.76 5.41 10.02
C LEU A 60 -16.52 6.89 10.39
N VAL A 61 -15.65 7.58 9.67
CA VAL A 61 -15.06 8.89 10.05
C VAL A 61 -15.37 9.98 9.02
N SER A 62 -16.18 9.68 7.98
CA SER A 62 -16.60 10.66 6.96
C SER A 62 -17.38 11.86 7.51
N TRP A 63 -17.90 11.77 8.74
CA TRP A 63 -18.60 12.86 9.41
C TRP A 63 -17.65 13.93 10.00
N LEU A 64 -16.34 13.65 10.12
CA LEU A 64 -15.38 14.57 10.73
C LEU A 64 -14.85 15.59 9.69
N PRO A 65 -15.07 16.90 9.89
CA PRO A 65 -14.47 17.92 9.04
C PRO A 65 -12.93 17.91 9.20
N MET A 66 -12.19 18.10 8.11
CA MET A 66 -10.71 18.04 7.99
C MET A 66 -10.05 16.65 7.91
N TYR A 67 -10.78 15.54 7.99
CA TYR A 67 -10.20 14.20 7.88
C TYR A 67 -9.39 13.99 6.57
N SER A 68 -9.89 14.49 5.44
CA SER A 68 -9.20 14.40 4.13
C SER A 68 -7.87 15.18 4.07
N GLU A 69 -7.76 16.28 4.81
CA GLU A 69 -6.54 17.10 4.85
C GLU A 69 -5.50 16.46 5.77
N ALA A 70 -5.93 15.96 6.94
CA ALA A 70 -5.08 15.19 7.84
C ALA A 70 -4.53 13.93 7.15
N LYS A 71 -5.37 13.25 6.36
CA LYS A 71 -4.97 12.11 5.52
C LYS A 71 -3.84 12.50 4.57
N LEU A 72 -4.00 13.58 3.81
CA LEU A 72 -2.99 14.07 2.89
C LEU A 72 -1.68 14.43 3.61
N ALA A 73 -1.76 15.11 4.75
CA ALA A 73 -0.60 15.43 5.57
C ALA A 73 0.13 14.16 6.06
N PHE A 74 -0.61 13.10 6.39
CA PHE A 74 -0.04 11.81 6.78
C PHE A 74 0.69 11.10 5.63
N PHE A 75 0.13 11.10 4.40
CA PHE A 75 0.85 10.58 3.23
C PHE A 75 2.14 11.35 2.98
N ILE A 76 2.10 12.69 3.05
CA ILE A 76 3.29 13.53 2.88
C ILE A 76 4.33 13.21 3.94
N TYR A 77 3.91 13.05 5.19
CA TYR A 77 4.80 12.69 6.29
C TYR A 77 5.51 11.34 6.07
N LEU A 78 4.82 10.36 5.46
CA LEU A 78 5.38 9.04 5.21
C LEU A 78 6.47 9.05 4.15
N TRP A 79 6.26 9.66 2.98
CA TRP A 79 7.28 9.67 1.94
C TRP A 79 8.39 10.68 2.18
N LEU A 80 8.22 11.65 3.08
CA LEU A 80 9.24 12.66 3.35
C LEU A 80 10.52 11.98 3.87
N PRO A 81 11.63 11.99 3.11
CA PRO A 81 12.83 11.20 3.44
C PRO A 81 13.54 11.74 4.69
N ASN A 82 13.35 13.02 5.02
CA ASN A 82 13.99 13.67 6.18
C ASN A 82 13.41 13.22 7.53
N THR A 83 12.15 12.77 7.59
CA THR A 83 11.48 12.47 8.86
C THR A 83 11.61 11.02 9.30
N LYS A 84 12.21 10.13 8.48
CA LYS A 84 12.26 8.67 8.73
C LYS A 84 10.90 8.07 9.11
N GLY A 85 9.80 8.72 8.70
CA GLY A 85 8.44 8.40 9.14
C GLY A 85 8.02 7.00 8.69
N THR A 86 8.31 6.66 7.43
CA THR A 86 8.10 5.32 6.89
C THR A 86 8.84 4.24 7.69
N THR A 87 10.12 4.44 8.00
CA THR A 87 10.90 3.45 8.76
C THR A 87 10.37 3.27 10.18
N TYR A 88 9.99 4.36 10.87
CA TYR A 88 9.43 4.29 12.22
C TYR A 88 8.10 3.53 12.26
N VAL A 89 7.17 3.87 11.35
CA VAL A 89 5.85 3.23 11.29
C VAL A 89 5.99 1.76 10.86
N TYR A 90 6.86 1.49 9.89
CA TYR A 90 7.10 0.15 9.40
C TYR A 90 7.71 -0.76 10.48
N ASP A 91 8.81 -0.35 11.11
CA ASP A 91 9.49 -1.19 12.11
C ASP A 91 8.70 -1.31 13.42
N SER A 92 7.97 -0.27 13.84
CA SER A 92 7.27 -0.28 15.13
C SER A 92 5.92 -0.99 15.09
N PHE A 93 5.17 -0.85 13.99
CA PHE A 93 3.79 -1.36 13.90
C PHE A 93 3.65 -2.45 12.86
N PHE A 94 4.17 -2.22 11.65
CA PHE A 94 3.88 -3.09 10.51
C PHE A 94 4.64 -4.41 10.57
N LYS A 95 5.94 -4.36 10.84
CA LYS A 95 6.83 -5.52 10.94
C LYS A 95 6.40 -6.55 12.00
N PRO A 96 6.12 -6.17 13.27
CA PRO A 96 5.66 -7.15 14.25
C PRO A 96 4.26 -7.71 13.93
N TYR A 97 3.39 -6.91 13.32
CA TYR A 97 2.04 -7.35 12.97
C TYR A 97 2.05 -8.35 11.80
N VAL A 98 2.79 -8.05 10.74
CA VAL A 98 2.90 -8.92 9.56
C VAL A 98 3.68 -10.18 9.89
N SER A 99 4.83 -10.08 10.56
CA SER A 99 5.64 -11.27 10.92
C SER A 99 4.87 -12.28 11.78
N LYS A 100 3.93 -11.81 12.61
CA LYS A 100 3.06 -12.68 13.40
C LYS A 100 2.02 -13.45 12.56
N HIS A 101 1.55 -12.85 11.47
CA HIS A 101 0.49 -13.42 10.61
C HIS A 101 1.01 -13.98 9.28
N GLU A 102 2.30 -13.81 8.97
CA GLU A 102 2.94 -14.23 7.72
C GLU A 102 2.72 -15.72 7.44
N ASN A 103 2.99 -16.58 8.43
CA ASN A 103 2.80 -18.03 8.29
C ASN A 103 1.34 -18.43 7.99
N GLU A 104 0.38 -17.69 8.53
CA GLU A 104 -1.05 -17.96 8.30
C GLU A 104 -1.48 -17.46 6.91
N ILE A 105 -1.00 -16.28 6.51
CA ILE A 105 -1.25 -15.71 5.18
C ILE A 105 -0.68 -16.62 4.10
N ASP A 106 0.57 -17.08 4.26
CA ASP A 106 1.22 -17.97 3.29
C ASP A 106 0.49 -19.30 3.15
N ARG A 107 0.06 -19.90 4.27
CA ARG A 107 -0.73 -21.13 4.25
C ARG A 107 -2.05 -20.92 3.50
N ASN A 108 -2.77 -19.85 3.81
CA ASN A 108 -4.05 -19.55 3.18
C ASN A 108 -3.89 -19.25 1.68
N LEU A 109 -2.81 -18.56 1.27
CA LEU A 109 -2.50 -18.30 -0.14
C LEU A 109 -2.19 -19.57 -0.92
N VAL A 110 -1.43 -20.50 -0.33
CA VAL A 110 -1.14 -21.80 -0.94
C VAL A 110 -2.42 -22.62 -1.12
N GLU A 111 -3.30 -22.61 -0.11
CA GLU A 111 -4.61 -23.27 -0.17
C GLU A 111 -5.52 -22.64 -1.23
N LEU A 112 -5.54 -21.31 -1.34
CA LEU A 112 -6.31 -20.62 -2.38
C LEU A 112 -5.78 -20.91 -3.78
N LYS A 113 -4.46 -20.95 -3.96
CA LYS A 113 -3.83 -21.27 -5.25
C LYS A 113 -4.14 -22.70 -5.70
N THR A 114 -4.09 -23.66 -4.79
CA THR A 114 -4.44 -25.05 -5.08
C THR A 114 -5.92 -25.18 -5.44
N ARG A 115 -6.82 -24.61 -4.64
CA ARG A 115 -8.26 -24.58 -4.94
C ARG A 115 -8.59 -23.89 -6.27
N ALA A 116 -7.91 -22.78 -6.58
CA ALA A 116 -8.09 -22.07 -7.85
C ALA A 116 -7.60 -22.89 -9.05
N GLY A 117 -6.48 -23.61 -8.90
CA GLY A 117 -5.97 -24.53 -9.91
C GLY A 117 -6.92 -25.69 -10.18
N ASP A 118 -7.46 -26.31 -9.13
CA ASP A 118 -8.42 -27.41 -9.24
C ASP A 118 -9.71 -26.96 -9.94
N MET A 119 -10.23 -25.77 -9.57
CA MET A 119 -11.40 -25.18 -10.24
C MET A 119 -11.12 -24.88 -11.72
N ALA A 120 -9.95 -24.31 -12.05
CA ALA A 120 -9.58 -24.04 -13.43
C ALA A 120 -9.51 -25.32 -14.27
N MET A 121 -8.95 -26.42 -13.72
CA MET A 121 -8.91 -27.72 -14.38
C MET A 121 -10.31 -28.31 -14.59
N ILE A 122 -11.21 -28.20 -13.62
CA ILE A 122 -12.61 -28.62 -13.76
C ILE A 122 -13.30 -27.86 -14.90
N TYR A 123 -13.11 -26.53 -14.99
CA TYR A 123 -13.68 -25.74 -16.08
C TYR A 123 -13.07 -26.07 -17.45
N LEU A 124 -11.75 -26.28 -17.53
CA LEU A 124 -11.09 -26.69 -18.77
C LEU A 124 -11.60 -28.06 -19.24
N GLN A 125 -11.73 -29.02 -18.33
CA GLN A 125 -12.23 -30.35 -18.65
C GLN A 125 -13.70 -30.31 -19.09
N LYS A 126 -14.52 -29.43 -18.52
CA LYS A 126 -15.90 -29.19 -18.95
C LYS A 126 -16.01 -28.45 -20.29
N ALA A 127 -15.00 -27.70 -20.69
CA ALA A 127 -14.98 -26.99 -21.97
C ALA A 127 -14.43 -27.84 -23.13
N ILE A 128 -13.62 -28.87 -22.82
CA ILE A 128 -13.05 -29.80 -23.79
C ILE A 128 -14.00 -30.97 -24.10
N ASN A 129 -14.93 -31.28 -23.18
CA ASN A 129 -15.93 -32.35 -23.29
C ASN A 129 -17.29 -31.80 -23.75
#